data_AF-A0A2V5NHP1-F1
#
_entry.id   AF-A0A2V5NHP1-F1
#
_cell.length_a   1.000
_cell.length_b   1.000
_cell.length_c   1.000
_cell.angle_alpha   90.00
_cell.angle_beta   90.00
_cell.angle_gamma   90.00
#
_symmetry.space_group_name_H-M   'P 1'
#
loop_
_entity.id
_entity.type
_entity.pdbx_description
1 polymer ?
#
loop_
_entity_poly.entity_id
_entity_poly.type
_entity_poly.pdbx_seq_one_letter_code
_entity_poly.pdbx_strand_id
1 'polypeptide(L)' 'MHAGETNAVFATTHWSVVLAAGNTDTPAANSALETLLRAYWKPLYFYLRQRGQTHHDAEDLV' A
#
# COMPACT_ATOMS: atom_id res chain seq x y z
N MET A 1 17.09 24.12 5.93
CA MET A 1 16.95 23.31 4.70
C MET A 1 16.35 21.97 5.14
N HIS A 2 15.02 21.88 5.23
CA HIS A 2 14.33 20.63 5.59
C HIS A 2 14.02 19.89 4.29
N ALA A 3 14.75 18.79 4.07
CA ALA A 3 14.55 17.90 2.94
C ALA A 3 13.10 17.39 2.94
N GLY A 4 12.49 17.38 1.76
CA GLY A 4 11.08 17.08 1.55
C GLY A 4 10.65 15.79 2.24
N GLU A 5 9.77 15.94 3.22
CA GLU A 5 9.01 14.86 3.82
C GLU A 5 8.15 14.24 2.71
N THR A 6 8.57 13.08 2.22
CA THR A 6 7.78 12.28 1.29
C THR A 6 6.64 11.71 2.11
N ASN A 7 5.61 12.53 2.31
CA ASN A 7 4.49 12.24 3.16
C ASN A 7 3.92 10.88 2.77
N ALA A 8 4.02 9.91 3.68
CA ALA A 8 3.49 8.55 3.53
C ALA A 8 1.97 8.61 3.66
N VAL A 9 1.34 9.37 2.77
CA VAL A 9 -0.10 9.60 2.79
C VAL A 9 -0.75 8.33 2.31
N PHE A 10 -1.47 7.68 3.22
CA PHE A 10 -2.42 6.66 2.84
C PHE A 10 -3.49 7.33 1.97
N ALA A 11 -3.63 6.87 0.72
CA ALA A 11 -4.72 7.32 -0.12
C ALA A 11 -6.05 7.05 0.59
N THR A 12 -7.04 7.93 0.37
CA THR A 12 -8.41 7.70 0.81
C THR A 12 -8.85 6.32 0.34
N THR A 13 -9.31 5.46 1.25
CA THR A 13 -9.69 4.09 0.92
C THR A 13 -10.75 4.06 -0.17
N HIS A 14 -10.41 3.53 -1.34
CA HIS A 14 -11.36 3.26 -2.41
C HIS A 14 -12.13 1.96 -2.08
N TRP A 15 -13.18 2.07 -1.28
CA TRP A 15 -14.00 0.93 -0.83
C TRP A 15 -14.50 0.04 -1.97
N SER A 16 -14.82 0.62 -3.14
CA SER A 16 -15.21 -0.16 -4.32
C SER A 16 -14.10 -1.10 -4.82
N VAL A 17 -12.83 -0.68 -4.72
CA VAL A 17 -11.68 -1.52 -5.10
C VAL A 17 -11.46 -2.60 -4.05
N VAL A 18 -11.62 -2.28 -2.76
CA VAL A 18 -11.56 -3.28 -1.67
C VAL A 18 -12.63 -4.34 -1.83
N LEU A 19 -13.89 -3.94 -2.11
CA LEU A 19 -14.97 -4.88 -2.39
C LEU A 19 -14.69 -5.73 -3.64
N ALA A 20 -14.20 -5.12 -4.72
CA ALA A 20 -13.88 -5.85 -5.94
C ALA A 20 -12.74 -6.85 -5.75
N ALA A 21 -11.70 -6.48 -5.01
CA ALA A 21 -10.58 -7.38 -4.68
C ALA A 21 -11.01 -8.54 -3.78
N GLY A 22 -11.97 -8.32 -2.88
CA GLY A 22 -12.54 -9.37 -2.03
C GLY A 22 -13.50 -10.32 -2.75
N ASN A 23 -13.96 -9.98 -3.96
CA ASN A 23 -14.87 -10.81 -4.74
C ASN A 23 -14.09 -11.73 -5.70
N THR A 24 -13.40 -12.72 -5.13
CA THR A 24 -12.42 -13.59 -5.81
C THR A 24 -12.99 -14.41 -6.97
N ASP A 25 -14.31 -14.60 -7.03
CA ASP A 25 -15.00 -15.30 -8.12
C ASP A 25 -15.13 -14.46 -9.40
N THR A 26 -14.71 -13.19 -9.37
CA THR A 26 -14.79 -12.30 -10.53
C THR A 26 -13.44 -12.11 -11.23
N PRO A 27 -13.43 -11.97 -12.57
CA PRO A 27 -12.21 -11.64 -13.31
C PRO A 27 -11.56 -10.31 -12.86
N ALA A 28 -12.35 -9.41 -12.28
CA ALA A 28 -11.90 -8.10 -11.82
C ALA A 28 -11.13 -8.16 -10.49
N ALA A 29 -11.22 -9.26 -9.73
CA ALA A 29 -10.60 -9.39 -8.41
C ALA A 29 -9.08 -9.18 -8.47
N ASN A 30 -8.41 -9.80 -9.44
CA ASN A 30 -6.96 -9.68 -9.58
C ASN A 30 -6.53 -8.25 -9.94
N SER A 31 -7.25 -7.57 -10.84
CA SER A 31 -6.94 -6.18 -11.19
C SER A 31 -7.22 -5.22 -10.04
N ALA A 32 -8.27 -5.46 -9.26
CA ALA A 32 -8.57 -4.69 -8.07
C ALA A 32 -7.50 -4.91 -6.98
N LEU A 33 -7.04 -6.15 -6.80
CA LEU A 33 -5.96 -6.49 -5.88
C LEU A 33 -4.64 -5.81 -6.29
N GLU A 34 -4.26 -5.86 -7.57
CA GLU A 34 -3.07 -5.16 -8.06
C GLU A 34 -3.16 -3.65 -7.80
N THR A 35 -4.35 -3.07 -7.99
CA THR A 35 -4.59 -1.65 -7.72
C THR A 35 -4.37 -1.33 -6.24
N LEU A 36 -4.85 -2.17 -5.31
CA LEU A 36 -4.62 -2.01 -3.88
C LEU A 36 -3.13 -2.15 -3.54
N LEU A 37 -2.47 -3.21 -4.04
CA LEU A 37 -1.06 -3.46 -3.76
C LEU A 37 -0.19 -2.28 -4.22
N ARG A 38 -0.38 -1.76 -5.45
CA ARG A 38 0.36 -0.58 -5.94
C ARG A 38 0.08 0.68 -5.13
N ALA A 39 -1.16 0.90 -4.72
CA ALA A 39 -1.54 2.08 -3.97
C ALA A 39 -0.96 2.07 -2.54
N TYR A 40 -0.91 0.89 -1.90
CA TYR A 40 -0.54 0.76 -0.50
C TYR A 40 0.92 0.33 -0.26
N TRP A 41 1.62 -0.26 -1.24
CA TRP A 41 3.02 -0.68 -1.08
C TRP A 41 3.91 0.43 -0.53
N LYS A 42 3.89 1.59 -1.19
CA LYS A 42 4.72 2.73 -0.83
C LYS A 42 4.38 3.29 0.56
N PRO A 43 3.12 3.67 0.88
CA PRO A 43 2.83 4.20 2.21
C PRO A 43 3.06 3.19 3.34
N LEU A 44 2.83 1.88 3.13
CA LEU A 44 3.15 0.84 4.12
C LEU A 44 4.66 0.72 4.36
N TYR A 45 5.45 0.65 3.28
CA TYR A 45 6.90 0.61 3.37
C TYR A 45 7.46 1.82 4.14
N PHE A 46 7.06 3.04 3.76
CA PHE A 46 7.54 4.25 4.45
C PHE A 46 7.07 4.32 5.90
N TYR A 47 5.87 3.85 6.21
CA TYR A 47 5.38 3.76 7.58
C TYR A 47 6.24 2.80 8.43
N LEU A 48 6.60 1.64 7.90
CA LEU A 48 7.48 0.68 8.56
C LEU A 48 8.90 1.25 8.75
N ARG A 49 9.44 1.93 7.74
CA ARG A 49 10.72 2.65 7.83
C ARG A 49 10.70 3.73 8.91
N GLN A 50 9.60 4.45 9.06
CA GLN A 50 9.43 5.44 10.13
C GLN A 50 9.33 4.80 11.53
N ARG A 51 8.91 3.53 11.62
CA ARG A 51 8.87 2.76 12.87
C ARG A 51 10.19 2.11 13.25
N GLY A 52 11.26 2.35 12.50
CA GLY A 52 12.60 1.84 12.78
C GLY A 52 12.88 0.46 12.15
N GLN A 53 12.00 -0.06 11.29
CA GLN A 53 12.30 -1.25 10.51
C GLN A 53 13.47 -0.98 9.56
N THR A 54 14.34 -1.98 9.40
CA THR A 54 15.40 -1.90 8.39
C THR A 54 14.79 -1.84 6.99
N HIS A 55 15.60 -1.46 5.99
CA HIS A 55 15.15 -1.49 4.60
C HIS A 55 14.62 -2.87 4.22
N HIS A 56 15.36 -3.93 4.58
CA HIS A 56 15.04 -5.30 4.22
C HIS A 56 13.80 -5.82 4.95
N ASP A 57 13.70 -5.58 6.26
CA ASP A 57 12.50 -5.95 7.02
C ASP A 57 11.26 -5.20 6.53
N ALA A 58 11.40 -3.93 6.14
CA ALA A 58 10.29 -3.17 5.60
C ALA A 58 9.86 -3.63 4.21
N GLU A 59 10.74 -4.25 3.42
CA GLU A 59 10.37 -4.89 2.13
C GLU A 59 9.73 -6.26 2.34
N ASP A 60 10.13 -7.01 3.37
CA ASP A 60 9.59 -8.34 3.68
C ASP A 60 8.19 -8.28 4.32
N LEU A 61 7.94 -7.26 5.13
CA LEU A 61 6.67 -7.08 5.86
C LEU A 61 5.52 -6.52 5.01
N VAL A 62 5.77 -6.09 3.77
CA VAL A 62 4.76 -5.50 2.86
C VAL A 62 4.48 -6.50 1.75
#